data_AF-A0A7C5MNG8-F1
#
_entry.id   AF-A0A7C5MNG8-F1
#
_cell.length_a   1.000
_cell.length_b   1.000
_cell.length_c   1.000
_cell.angle_alpha   90.00
_cell.angle_beta   90.00
_cell.angle_gamma   90.00
#
_symmetry.space_group_name_H-M   'P 1'
#
loop_
_entity.id
_entity.type
_entity.pdbx_description
1 polymer ?
#
loop_
_entity_poly.entity_id
_entity_poly.type
_entity_poly.pdbx_seq_one_letter_code
_entity_poly.pdbx_strand_id
1 'polypeptide(L)'
;MGCWTLFPILFFSLSDSKLAGYILPSLPPLALILGIRFTQGIKGSVKPSCLRAASGFYLLLSMILATAALIVFARYYGGNWRIGMVLGAAVLMPAWCAIGFGLKGSWHRAFVSTLLQGLLIVLAVVHFAFPVLADYHSTKEIAQLMLKLRRQGDEPAITYGFFHHTLGFYTNYAIGDKLEAPHEIQEFGRNNPHFLVVTNARRVGEISNLPDFSTTVLARRGNTYLLRLSRRI
;
A
#
# COMPACT_ATOMS: atom_id res chain seq x y z
N MET A 1 13.78 -29.06 10.21
CA MET A 1 12.99 -27.82 10.33
C MET A 1 13.77 -26.58 9.89
N GLY A 2 14.95 -26.30 10.44
CA GLY A 2 15.76 -25.13 10.04
C GLY A 2 16.15 -25.12 8.56
N CYS A 3 16.58 -26.25 7.99
CA CYS A 3 16.95 -26.32 6.57
C CYS A 3 15.78 -26.05 5.62
N TRP A 4 14.57 -26.51 5.95
CA TRP A 4 13.36 -26.23 5.17
C TRP A 4 12.91 -24.77 5.32
N THR A 5 13.20 -24.12 6.43
CA THR A 5 12.95 -22.67 6.58
C THR A 5 13.95 -21.85 5.76
N LEU A 6 15.23 -22.17 5.89
CA LEU A 6 16.32 -21.39 5.32
C LEU A 6 16.43 -21.54 3.80
N PHE A 7 16.14 -22.73 3.26
CA PHE A 7 16.32 -22.97 1.83
C PHE A 7 15.45 -22.06 0.94
N PRO A 8 14.12 -21.95 1.11
CA PRO A 8 13.31 -21.03 0.31
C PRO A 8 13.74 -19.57 0.50
N ILE A 9 14.03 -19.16 1.74
CA ILE A 9 14.44 -17.78 2.04
C ILE A 9 15.73 -17.44 1.28
N LEU A 10 16.77 -18.28 1.37
CA LEU A 10 18.05 -18.02 0.72
C LEU A 10 17.94 -18.12 -0.81
N PHE A 11 17.28 -19.17 -1.31
CA PHE A 11 17.10 -19.39 -2.74
C PHE A 11 16.37 -18.22 -3.41
N PHE A 12 15.24 -17.78 -2.86
CA PHE A 12 14.47 -16.67 -3.42
C PHE A 12 15.08 -15.29 -3.15
N SER A 13 15.92 -15.15 -2.12
CA SER A 13 16.69 -13.91 -1.90
C SER A 13 17.74 -13.68 -3.00
N LEU A 14 18.30 -14.76 -3.55
CA LEU A 14 19.28 -14.75 -4.64
C LEU A 14 18.65 -14.71 -6.04
N SER A 15 17.33 -14.88 -6.15
CA SER A 15 16.63 -14.82 -7.43
C SER A 15 16.46 -13.38 -7.93
N ASP A 16 16.54 -13.19 -9.25
CA ASP A 16 16.34 -11.90 -9.91
C ASP A 16 14.88 -11.41 -9.81
N SER A 17 13.92 -12.35 -9.84
CA SER A 17 12.49 -12.05 -9.73
C SER A 17 11.98 -12.36 -8.33
N LYS A 18 11.65 -11.32 -7.57
CA LYS A 18 11.17 -11.44 -6.18
C LYS A 18 9.68 -11.17 -6.09
N LEU A 19 8.89 -12.22 -5.91
CA LEU A 19 7.50 -12.10 -5.47
C LEU A 19 7.40 -12.39 -3.98
N ALA A 20 6.63 -11.57 -3.26
CA ALA A 20 6.43 -11.74 -1.81
C ALA A 20 5.86 -13.12 -1.44
N GLY A 21 5.11 -13.76 -2.35
CA GLY A 21 4.57 -15.10 -2.13
C GLY A 21 5.63 -16.21 -2.07
N TYR A 22 6.85 -15.99 -2.55
CA TYR A 22 7.86 -17.04 -2.64
C TYR A 22 8.38 -17.54 -1.29
N ILE A 23 8.23 -16.74 -0.23
CA ILE A 23 8.63 -17.14 1.12
C ILE A 23 7.54 -17.92 1.87
N LEU A 24 6.31 -18.02 1.33
CA LEU A 24 5.18 -18.73 1.98
C LEU A 24 5.52 -20.16 2.44
N PRO A 25 6.27 -20.98 1.68
CA PRO A 25 6.66 -22.32 2.11
C PRO A 25 7.52 -22.36 3.38
N SER A 26 8.15 -21.25 3.77
CA SER A 26 8.95 -21.15 5.00
C SER A 26 8.12 -20.91 6.26
N LEU A 27 6.84 -20.51 6.14
CA LEU A 27 6.00 -20.20 7.29
C LEU A 27 5.62 -21.42 8.15
N PRO A 28 5.22 -22.58 7.60
CA PRO A 28 4.91 -23.76 8.43
C PRO A 28 6.06 -24.22 9.31
N PRO A 29 7.32 -24.39 8.83
CA PRO A 29 8.41 -24.80 9.70
C PRO A 29 8.81 -23.71 10.71
N LEU A 30 8.65 -22.42 10.39
CA LEU A 30 8.82 -21.32 11.35
C LEU A 30 7.83 -21.42 12.50
N ALA A 31 6.55 -21.69 12.20
CA ALA A 31 5.51 -21.86 13.22
C ALA A 31 5.84 -23.02 14.19
N LEU A 32 6.36 -24.14 13.68
CA LEU A 32 6.80 -25.25 14.52
C LEU A 32 7.98 -24.87 15.42
N ILE A 33 8.99 -24.16 14.89
CA ILE A 33 10.14 -23.68 15.68
C ILE A 33 9.67 -22.71 16.78
N LEU A 34 8.76 -21.80 16.45
CA LEU A 34 8.11 -20.90 17.40
C LEU A 34 7.38 -21.68 18.50
N GLY A 35 6.63 -22.72 18.17
CA GLY A 35 5.92 -23.57 19.14
C GLY A 35 6.85 -24.26 20.15
N ILE A 36 8.03 -24.72 19.70
CA ILE A 36 9.05 -25.30 20.60
C ILE A 36 9.56 -24.24 21.58
N ARG A 37 9.89 -23.04 21.10
CA ARG A 37 10.34 -21.93 21.96
C ARG A 37 9.26 -21.44 22.91
N PHE A 38 8.01 -21.46 22.46
CA PHE A 38 6.85 -21.13 23.26
C PHE A 38 6.68 -22.11 24.42
N THR A 39 6.81 -23.40 24.15
CA THR A 39 6.76 -24.45 25.19
C THR A 39 7.86 -24.28 26.23
N GLN A 40 9.08 -23.93 25.81
CA GLN A 40 10.19 -23.63 26.72
C GLN A 40 9.91 -22.40 27.59
N GLY A 41 9.29 -21.37 27.01
CA GLY A 41 8.89 -20.16 27.71
C GLY A 41 7.87 -20.42 28.83
N ILE A 42 6.84 -21.22 28.52
CA ILE A 42 5.83 -21.64 29.51
C ILE A 42 6.45 -22.45 30.64
N LYS A 43 7.39 -23.36 30.31
CA LYS A 43 8.10 -24.18 31.29
C LYS A 43 9.15 -23.39 32.09
N GLY A 44 9.32 -22.09 31.85
CA GLY A 44 10.32 -21.26 32.52
C GLY A 44 11.78 -21.64 32.21
N SER A 45 12.02 -22.44 31.17
CA SER A 45 13.36 -22.95 30.83
C SER A 45 14.15 -22.02 29.89
N VAL A 46 13.60 -20.86 29.56
CA VAL A 46 14.27 -19.85 28.71
C VAL A 46 15.30 -19.09 29.54
N LYS A 47 16.57 -19.18 29.12
CA LYS A 47 17.65 -18.41 29.73
C LYS A 47 17.37 -16.89 29.61
N PRO A 48 17.51 -16.10 30.69
CA PRO A 48 17.30 -14.65 30.64
C PRO A 48 18.19 -13.93 29.62
N SER A 49 19.41 -14.41 29.37
CA SER A 49 20.30 -13.84 28.33
C SER A 49 19.74 -14.02 26.91
N CYS A 50 19.12 -15.18 26.62
CA CYS A 50 18.48 -15.44 25.33
C CYS A 50 17.24 -14.56 25.14
N LEU A 51 16.43 -14.39 26.19
CA LEU A 51 15.27 -13.51 26.15
C LEU A 51 15.67 -12.04 25.92
N ARG A 52 16.73 -11.58 26.57
CA ARG A 52 17.29 -10.23 26.36
C ARG A 52 17.77 -10.01 24.93
N ALA A 53 18.55 -10.95 24.39
CA ALA A 53 19.01 -10.89 23.01
C ALA A 53 17.85 -10.90 22.00
N ALA A 54 16.86 -11.78 22.21
CA ALA A 54 15.68 -11.85 21.35
C ALA A 54 14.85 -10.56 21.39
N SER A 55 14.63 -10.00 22.59
CA SER A 55 13.88 -8.75 22.75
C SER A 55 14.64 -7.56 22.16
N GLY A 56 15.96 -7.54 22.25
CA GLY A 56 16.81 -6.51 21.64
C GLY A 56 16.78 -6.56 20.12
N PHE A 57 16.89 -7.76 19.55
CA PHE A 57 16.74 -7.97 18.11
C PHE A 57 15.33 -7.58 17.61
N TYR A 58 14.29 -7.93 18.38
CA TYR A 58 12.92 -7.53 18.08
C TYR A 58 12.72 -6.01 18.09
N LEU A 59 13.29 -5.31 19.06
CA LEU A 59 13.26 -3.85 19.11
C LEU A 59 13.96 -3.24 17.89
N LEU A 60 15.13 -3.75 17.52
CA LEU A 60 15.88 -3.29 16.35
C LEU A 60 15.06 -3.44 15.08
N LEU A 61 14.45 -4.61 14.87
CA LEU A 61 13.58 -4.85 13.71
C LEU A 61 12.35 -3.92 13.72
N SER A 62 11.75 -3.71 14.88
CA SER A 62 10.61 -2.81 15.06
C SER A 62 10.98 -1.35 14.78
N MET A 63 12.19 -0.92 15.13
CA MET A 63 12.71 0.42 14.84
C MET A 63 12.92 0.61 13.33
N ILE A 64 13.47 -0.38 12.64
CA ILE A 64 13.62 -0.37 11.17
C ILE A 64 12.24 -0.27 10.51
N LEU A 65 11.26 -1.06 10.96
CA LEU A 65 9.91 -1.02 10.40
C LEU A 65 9.20 0.31 10.68
N ALA A 66 9.34 0.87 11.88
CA ALA A 66 8.73 2.15 12.24
C ALA A 66 9.31 3.31 11.41
N THR A 67 10.63 3.34 11.23
CA THR A 67 11.30 4.34 10.39
C THR A 67 10.95 4.17 8.91
N ALA A 68 10.90 2.93 8.42
CA ALA A 68 10.46 2.65 7.05
C ALA A 68 9.01 3.11 6.80
N ALA A 69 8.09 2.84 7.73
CA ALA A 69 6.71 3.31 7.63
C ALA A 69 6.62 4.84 7.53
N LEU A 70 7.40 5.56 8.35
CA LEU A 70 7.47 7.02 8.31
C LEU A 70 7.95 7.54 6.95
N ILE A 71 9.07 7.00 6.46
CA ILE A 71 9.68 7.42 5.18
C ILE A 71 8.75 7.12 4.01
N VAL A 72 8.14 5.93 3.98
CA VAL A 72 7.27 5.49 2.87
C VAL A 72 6.03 6.38 2.78
N PHE A 73 5.35 6.62 3.89
CA PHE A 73 4.15 7.48 3.89
C PHE A 73 4.45 8.95 3.64
N ALA A 74 5.59 9.46 4.13
CA ALA A 74 6.02 10.81 3.85
C ALA A 74 6.38 11.00 2.36
N ARG A 75 7.06 10.04 1.73
CA ARG A 75 7.59 10.20 0.37
C ARG A 75 6.60 9.81 -0.74
N TYR A 76 5.83 8.75 -0.54
CA TYR A 76 5.04 8.14 -1.62
C TYR A 76 3.52 8.36 -1.50
N TYR A 77 3.02 8.69 -0.30
CA TYR A 77 1.58 8.78 -0.04
C TYR A 77 1.17 10.19 0.38
N GLY A 78 1.53 11.18 -0.45
CA GLY A 78 1.04 12.56 -0.32
C GLY A 78 1.59 13.34 0.87
N GLY A 79 2.75 12.95 1.42
CA GLY A 79 3.31 13.65 2.58
C GLY A 79 2.62 13.31 3.89
N ASN A 80 1.90 12.18 3.97
CA ASN A 80 1.13 11.79 5.15
C ASN A 80 2.00 11.23 6.30
N TRP A 81 2.96 12.02 6.76
CA TRP A 81 3.88 11.66 7.87
C TRP A 81 3.14 11.29 9.16
N ARG A 82 1.96 11.86 9.41
CA ARG A 82 1.10 11.52 10.56
C ARG A 82 0.70 10.05 10.58
N ILE A 83 0.32 9.48 9.44
CA ILE A 83 -0.03 8.06 9.36
C ILE A 83 1.20 7.19 9.56
N GLY A 84 2.33 7.58 8.96
CA GLY A 84 3.62 6.95 9.20
C GLY A 84 4.00 6.92 10.69
N MET A 85 3.76 8.01 11.42
CA MET A 85 3.98 8.08 12.87
C MET A 85 3.02 7.18 13.66
N VAL A 86 1.73 7.14 13.31
CA VAL A 86 0.75 6.26 13.99
C VAL A 86 1.13 4.80 13.81
N LEU A 87 1.48 4.39 12.58
CA LEU A 87 1.96 3.03 12.29
C LEU A 87 3.28 2.75 13.01
N GLY A 88 4.22 3.69 12.96
CA GLY A 88 5.50 3.59 13.66
C GLY A 88 5.33 3.43 15.16
N ALA A 89 4.43 4.21 15.78
CA ALA A 89 4.11 4.11 17.20
C ALA A 89 3.44 2.79 17.56
N ALA A 90 2.50 2.31 16.73
CA ALA A 90 1.83 1.02 16.91
C ALA A 90 2.82 -0.17 16.88
N VAL A 91 3.92 -0.03 16.13
CA VAL A 91 5.02 -1.02 16.09
C VAL A 91 6.02 -0.82 17.22
N LEU A 92 6.39 0.42 17.53
CA LEU A 92 7.53 0.70 18.41
C LEU A 92 7.16 0.69 19.90
N MET A 93 5.96 1.14 20.28
CA MET A 93 5.55 1.14 21.70
C MET A 93 5.51 -0.27 22.30
N PRO A 94 4.88 -1.28 21.68
CA PRO A 94 4.87 -2.63 22.24
C PRO A 94 6.24 -3.30 22.20
N ALA A 95 7.08 -2.98 21.21
CA ALA A 95 8.46 -3.44 21.16
C ALA A 95 9.30 -2.87 22.31
N TRP A 96 9.10 -1.59 22.66
CA TRP A 96 9.74 -0.95 23.80
C TRP A 96 9.31 -1.58 25.13
N CYS A 97 8.03 -1.89 25.28
CA CYS A 97 7.53 -2.64 26.43
C CYS A 97 8.10 -4.07 26.48
N ALA A 98 8.21 -4.74 25.33
CA ALA A 98 8.74 -6.10 25.23
C ALA A 98 10.21 -6.18 25.66
N ILE A 99 11.06 -5.23 25.26
CA ILE A 99 12.45 -5.17 25.74
C ILE A 99 12.51 -4.89 27.24
N GLY A 100 11.68 -3.98 27.77
CA GLY A 100 11.64 -3.69 29.20
C GLY A 100 11.30 -4.93 30.04
N PHE A 101 10.34 -5.75 29.58
CA PHE A 101 10.00 -7.02 30.23
C PHE A 101 11.03 -8.12 29.99
N GLY A 102 11.65 -8.15 28.80
CA GLY A 102 12.71 -9.08 28.47
C GLY A 102 13.98 -8.87 29.32
N LEU A 103 14.34 -7.62 29.59
CA LEU A 103 15.42 -7.25 30.51
C LEU A 103 15.13 -7.70 31.95
N LYS A 104 13.87 -7.66 32.37
CA LYS A 104 13.39 -8.17 33.68
C LYS A 104 13.22 -9.70 33.72
N GLY A 105 13.56 -10.41 32.65
CA GLY A 105 13.42 -11.88 32.57
C GLY A 105 11.98 -12.39 32.49
N SER A 106 10.99 -11.50 32.32
CA SER A 106 9.57 -11.84 32.36
C SER A 106 9.06 -12.29 30.99
N TRP A 107 9.27 -13.56 30.63
CA TRP A 107 8.88 -14.12 29.33
C TRP A 107 7.40 -13.89 29.00
N HIS A 108 6.49 -14.14 29.94
CA HIS A 108 5.05 -13.98 29.72
C HIS A 108 4.67 -12.54 29.32
N ARG A 109 5.22 -11.53 30.02
CA ARG A 109 4.91 -10.12 29.73
C ARG A 109 5.54 -9.65 28.42
N ALA A 110 6.76 -10.10 28.12
CA ALA A 110 7.40 -9.83 26.83
C ALA A 110 6.57 -10.41 25.68
N PHE A 111 6.11 -11.66 25.83
CA PHE A 111 5.26 -12.32 24.85
C PHE A 111 3.92 -11.60 24.65
N VAL A 112 3.19 -11.29 25.72
CA VAL A 112 1.92 -10.55 25.64
C VAL A 112 2.11 -9.20 24.95
N SER A 113 3.23 -8.52 25.20
CA SER A 113 3.56 -7.27 24.50
C SER A 113 3.72 -7.47 22.99
N THR A 114 4.39 -8.55 22.56
CA THR A 114 4.52 -8.87 21.13
C THR A 114 3.19 -9.25 20.47
N LEU A 115 2.30 -9.93 21.21
CA LEU A 115 0.96 -10.26 20.72
C LEU A 115 0.11 -9.00 20.56
N LEU A 116 0.18 -8.10 21.55
CA LEU A 116 -0.49 -6.81 21.51
C LEU A 116 -0.01 -5.96 20.33
N GLN A 117 1.28 -6.03 19.98
CA GLN A 117 1.81 -5.39 18.78
C GLN A 117 1.11 -5.88 17.51
N GLY A 118 0.91 -7.19 17.38
CA GLY A 118 0.21 -7.79 16.24
C GLY A 118 -1.22 -7.29 16.10
N LEU A 119 -1.92 -7.12 17.22
CA LEU A 119 -3.27 -6.53 17.21
C LEU A 119 -3.22 -5.04 16.82
N LEU A 120 -2.35 -4.26 17.46
CA LEU A 120 -2.25 -2.82 17.22
C LEU A 120 -1.83 -2.49 15.79
N ILE A 121 -0.90 -3.26 15.20
CA ILE A 121 -0.48 -3.04 13.82
C ILE A 121 -1.62 -3.33 12.84
N VAL A 122 -2.41 -4.40 13.06
CA VAL A 122 -3.56 -4.72 12.21
C VAL A 122 -4.61 -3.61 12.31
N LEU A 123 -4.96 -3.18 13.52
CA LEU A 123 -5.93 -2.09 13.71
C LEU A 123 -5.44 -0.79 13.09
N ALA A 124 -4.17 -0.44 13.28
CA ALA A 124 -3.60 0.78 12.73
C ALA A 124 -3.54 0.75 11.19
N VAL A 125 -3.18 -0.39 10.61
CA VAL A 125 -3.15 -0.58 9.16
C VAL A 125 -4.56 -0.48 8.58
N VAL A 126 -5.53 -1.20 9.14
CA VAL A 126 -6.91 -1.22 8.63
C VAL A 126 -7.55 0.16 8.73
N HIS A 127 -7.36 0.88 9.83
CA HIS A 127 -8.06 2.14 10.05
C HIS A 127 -7.35 3.35 9.43
N PHE A 128 -6.02 3.38 9.39
CA PHE A 128 -5.26 4.55 8.94
C PHE A 128 -4.51 4.33 7.63
N ALA A 129 -3.90 3.16 7.42
CA ALA A 129 -3.11 2.91 6.22
C ALA A 129 -3.98 2.61 5.00
N PHE A 130 -4.94 1.68 5.14
CA PHE A 130 -5.76 1.20 4.03
C PHE A 130 -6.58 2.28 3.33
N PRO A 131 -7.21 3.25 4.01
CA PRO A 131 -7.89 4.35 3.34
C PRO A 131 -6.96 5.14 2.42
N VAL A 132 -5.75 5.48 2.89
CA VAL A 132 -4.77 6.20 2.08
C VAL A 132 -4.21 5.33 0.97
N LEU A 133 -3.96 4.04 1.20
CA LEU A 133 -3.52 3.14 0.14
C LEU A 133 -4.60 2.98 -0.93
N ALA A 134 -5.88 2.93 -0.54
CA ALA A 134 -7.01 2.84 -1.48
C ALA A 134 -7.06 4.07 -2.39
N ASP A 135 -6.83 5.28 -1.88
CA ASP A 135 -6.81 6.50 -2.70
C ASP A 135 -5.70 6.52 -3.76
N TYR A 136 -4.61 5.78 -3.56
CA TYR A 136 -3.46 5.76 -4.46
C TYR A 136 -3.41 4.54 -5.37
N HIS A 137 -3.99 3.41 -4.96
CA HIS A 137 -3.92 2.13 -5.69
C HIS A 137 -5.29 1.60 -6.14
N SER A 138 -6.39 2.25 -5.76
CA SER A 138 -7.74 1.89 -6.20
C SER A 138 -8.37 3.02 -7.00
N THR A 139 -8.82 2.70 -8.21
CA THR A 139 -9.56 3.62 -9.08
C THR A 139 -11.08 3.54 -8.84
N LYS A 140 -11.53 2.77 -7.84
CA LYS A 140 -12.96 2.50 -7.57
C LYS A 140 -13.78 3.78 -7.44
N GLU A 141 -13.33 4.73 -6.62
CA GLU A 141 -14.09 5.97 -6.40
C GLU A 141 -14.17 6.83 -7.66
N ILE A 142 -13.05 6.93 -8.41
CA ILE A 142 -13.02 7.65 -9.67
C ILE A 142 -13.89 6.98 -10.73
N ALA A 143 -13.88 5.64 -10.81
CA ALA A 143 -14.75 4.88 -11.70
C ALA A 143 -16.22 5.17 -11.40
N GLN A 144 -16.63 5.06 -10.13
CA GLN A 144 -18.00 5.31 -9.71
C GLN A 144 -18.42 6.77 -9.95
N LEU A 145 -17.52 7.73 -9.69
CA LEU A 145 -17.80 9.13 -9.94
C LEU A 145 -17.90 9.41 -11.45
N MET A 146 -17.03 8.84 -12.26
CA MET A 146 -17.08 8.94 -13.72
C MET A 146 -18.41 8.41 -14.24
N LEU A 147 -18.84 7.22 -13.81
CA LEU A 147 -20.14 6.65 -14.20
C LEU A 147 -21.33 7.54 -13.78
N LYS A 148 -21.25 8.21 -12.62
CA LYS A 148 -22.29 9.15 -12.15
C LYS A 148 -22.31 10.48 -12.91
N LEU A 149 -21.13 10.99 -13.26
CA LEU A 149 -20.96 12.30 -13.90
C LEU A 149 -21.09 12.25 -15.42
N ARG A 150 -20.92 11.06 -16.00
CA ARG A 150 -21.17 10.80 -17.42
C ARG A 150 -22.59 11.24 -17.74
N ARG A 151 -22.73 12.26 -18.58
CA ARG A 151 -24.05 12.68 -19.08
C ARG A 151 -24.67 11.48 -19.79
N GLN A 152 -25.93 11.18 -19.46
CA GLN A 152 -26.67 9.97 -19.87
C GLN A 152 -26.21 9.43 -21.25
N GLY A 153 -25.55 8.27 -21.24
CA GLY A 153 -25.22 7.48 -22.44
C GLY A 153 -24.05 7.95 -23.30
N ASP A 154 -23.97 9.24 -23.64
CA ASP A 154 -23.30 9.67 -24.87
C ASP A 154 -21.94 10.38 -24.68
N GLU A 155 -21.52 10.61 -23.44
CA GLU A 155 -20.19 11.19 -23.18
C GLU A 155 -19.16 10.05 -23.07
N PRO A 156 -18.24 9.88 -24.04
CA PRO A 156 -17.23 8.84 -23.94
C PRO A 156 -16.21 9.18 -22.85
N ALA A 157 -15.65 8.13 -22.25
CA ALA A 157 -14.60 8.25 -21.23
C ALA A 157 -13.36 7.49 -21.70
N ILE A 158 -12.19 8.11 -21.58
CA ILE A 158 -10.90 7.54 -22.02
C ILE A 158 -9.85 7.64 -20.90
N THR A 159 -8.74 6.91 -21.04
CA THR A 159 -7.56 7.12 -20.18
C THR A 159 -6.45 7.81 -20.96
N TYR A 160 -5.69 8.69 -20.28
CA TYR A 160 -4.51 9.33 -20.87
C TYR A 160 -3.25 9.08 -20.06
N GLY A 161 -2.26 8.42 -20.67
CA GLY A 161 -0.96 8.10 -20.06
C GLY A 161 -1.07 7.34 -18.75
N PHE A 162 -2.18 6.64 -18.58
CA PHE A 162 -2.58 5.95 -17.37
C PHE A 162 -3.28 4.67 -17.76
N PHE A 163 -2.86 3.56 -17.14
CA PHE A 163 -3.55 2.30 -17.26
C PHE A 163 -3.62 1.64 -15.89
N HIS A 164 -4.83 1.28 -15.47
CA HIS A 164 -5.07 0.62 -14.20
C HIS A 164 -6.16 -0.43 -14.38
N HIS A 165 -5.82 -1.70 -14.18
CA HIS A 165 -6.75 -2.83 -14.40
C HIS A 165 -8.06 -2.70 -13.61
N THR A 166 -8.00 -2.11 -12.42
CA THR A 166 -9.16 -1.88 -11.57
C THR A 166 -10.14 -0.85 -12.17
N LEU A 167 -9.68 0.08 -13.01
CA LEU A 167 -10.56 1.09 -13.63
C LEU A 167 -11.51 0.43 -14.63
N GLY A 168 -11.00 -0.42 -15.51
CA GLY A 168 -11.83 -1.21 -16.42
C GLY A 168 -12.85 -2.07 -15.65
N PHE A 169 -12.38 -2.80 -14.63
CA PHE A 169 -13.25 -3.61 -13.79
C PHE A 169 -14.39 -2.81 -13.13
N TYR A 170 -14.09 -1.68 -12.45
CA TYR A 170 -15.11 -0.88 -11.75
C TYR A 170 -16.00 -0.04 -12.66
N THR A 171 -15.59 0.18 -13.90
CA THR A 171 -16.43 0.83 -14.92
C THR A 171 -17.27 -0.18 -15.71
N ASN A 172 -17.17 -1.47 -15.40
CA ASN A 172 -17.73 -2.55 -16.22
C ASN A 172 -17.30 -2.44 -17.70
N TYR A 173 -16.03 -2.10 -17.91
CA TYR A 173 -15.41 -1.87 -19.22
C TYR A 173 -16.11 -0.79 -20.07
N ALA A 174 -16.82 0.15 -19.44
CA ALA A 174 -17.43 1.29 -20.10
C ALA A 174 -16.43 2.42 -20.45
N ILE A 175 -15.15 2.22 -20.15
CA ILE A 175 -14.06 3.12 -20.53
C ILE A 175 -13.51 2.71 -21.91
N GLY A 176 -13.35 3.69 -22.79
CA GLY A 176 -12.82 3.53 -24.13
C GLY A 176 -11.29 3.46 -24.16
N ASP A 177 -10.74 3.83 -25.30
CA ASP A 177 -9.33 3.58 -25.61
C ASP A 177 -8.36 4.27 -24.66
N LYS A 178 -7.20 3.63 -24.51
CA LYS A 178 -6.06 4.17 -23.79
C LYS A 178 -5.25 5.02 -24.76
N LEU A 179 -5.17 6.31 -24.48
CA LEU A 179 -4.36 7.25 -25.24
C LEU A 179 -3.04 7.51 -24.49
N GLU A 180 -1.94 7.64 -25.23
CA GLU A 180 -0.61 7.92 -24.67
C GLU A 180 -0.03 9.27 -25.11
N ALA A 181 -0.48 9.82 -26.23
CA ALA A 181 0.08 11.04 -26.81
C ALA A 181 -0.95 12.17 -26.98
N PRO A 182 -0.54 13.45 -26.87
CA PRO A 182 -1.48 14.58 -26.96
C PRO A 182 -2.24 14.67 -28.28
N HIS A 183 -1.63 14.26 -29.39
CA HIS A 183 -2.27 14.28 -30.70
C HIS A 183 -3.46 13.30 -30.79
N GLU A 184 -3.40 12.18 -30.08
CA GLU A 184 -4.50 11.21 -30.03
C GLU A 184 -5.72 11.81 -29.31
N ILE A 185 -5.51 12.65 -28.27
CA ILE A 185 -6.60 13.39 -27.62
C ILE A 185 -7.24 14.37 -28.60
N GLN A 186 -6.43 15.08 -29.39
CA GLN A 186 -6.93 16.03 -30.38
C GLN A 186 -7.76 15.32 -31.45
N GLU A 187 -7.28 14.18 -31.95
CA GLU A 187 -8.00 13.37 -32.93
C GLU A 187 -9.32 12.83 -32.36
N PHE A 188 -9.28 12.29 -31.14
CA PHE A 188 -10.48 11.81 -30.45
C PHE A 188 -11.52 12.92 -30.23
N GLY A 189 -11.07 14.11 -29.85
CA GLY A 189 -11.92 15.28 -29.62
C GLY A 189 -12.45 15.93 -30.90
N ARG A 190 -11.97 15.56 -32.10
CA ARG A 190 -12.62 15.96 -33.37
C ARG A 190 -13.98 15.30 -33.53
N ASN A 191 -14.08 14.03 -33.13
CA ASN A 191 -15.31 13.24 -33.22
C ASN A 191 -16.20 13.41 -31.98
N ASN A 192 -15.61 13.79 -30.84
CA ASN A 192 -16.31 13.89 -29.56
C ASN A 192 -16.10 15.29 -28.95
N PRO A 193 -17.07 16.22 -29.04
CA PRO A 193 -16.91 17.59 -28.55
C PRO A 193 -16.83 17.68 -27.01
N HIS A 194 -17.39 16.69 -26.30
CA HIS A 194 -17.34 16.56 -24.86
C HIS A 194 -16.98 15.12 -24.48
N PHE A 195 -15.97 14.95 -23.63
CA PHE A 195 -15.55 13.64 -23.15
C PHE A 195 -14.84 13.72 -21.80
N LEU A 196 -14.82 12.59 -21.11
CA LEU A 196 -14.15 12.42 -19.82
C LEU A 196 -12.77 11.81 -20.02
N VAL A 197 -11.79 12.31 -19.27
CA VAL A 197 -10.42 11.79 -19.29
C VAL A 197 -10.00 11.45 -17.87
N VAL A 198 -9.57 10.21 -17.68
CA VAL A 198 -8.91 9.77 -16.45
C VAL A 198 -7.40 9.77 -16.68
N THR A 199 -6.66 10.55 -15.90
CA THR A 199 -5.21 10.65 -16.03
C THR A 199 -4.51 10.74 -14.67
N ASN A 200 -3.18 10.70 -14.66
CA ASN A 200 -2.36 10.90 -13.47
C ASN A 200 -1.91 12.36 -13.33
N ALA A 201 -1.62 12.78 -12.11
CA ALA A 201 -1.20 14.15 -11.76
C ALA A 201 -0.06 14.68 -12.63
N ARG A 202 0.90 13.80 -12.99
CA ARG A 202 2.07 14.15 -13.80
C ARG A 202 1.70 14.61 -15.22
N ARG A 203 0.59 14.11 -15.76
CA ARG A 203 0.16 14.37 -17.14
C ARG A 203 -1.01 15.36 -17.25
N VAL A 204 -1.54 15.84 -16.13
CA VAL A 204 -2.61 16.87 -16.12
C VAL A 204 -2.15 18.15 -16.82
N GLY A 205 -0.89 18.53 -16.66
CA GLY A 205 -0.32 19.73 -17.30
C GLY A 205 -0.30 19.63 -18.83
N GLU A 206 0.00 18.45 -19.38
CA GLU A 206 -0.01 18.20 -20.83
C GLU A 206 -1.42 18.42 -21.42
N ILE A 207 -2.45 17.94 -20.73
CA ILE A 207 -3.85 18.08 -21.16
C ILE A 207 -4.34 19.52 -20.98
N SER A 208 -4.00 20.16 -19.86
CA SER A 208 -4.48 21.51 -19.52
C SER A 208 -3.92 22.59 -20.45
N ASN A 209 -2.77 22.32 -21.06
CA ASN A 209 -2.11 23.23 -22.00
C ASN A 209 -2.56 23.03 -23.46
N LEU A 210 -3.50 22.13 -23.74
CA LEU A 210 -4.04 21.95 -25.09
C LEU A 210 -4.87 23.17 -25.50
N PRO A 211 -4.51 23.89 -26.58
CA PRO A 211 -5.17 25.15 -26.96
C PRO A 211 -6.64 24.95 -27.39
N ASP A 212 -6.95 23.78 -27.95
CA ASP A 212 -8.25 23.48 -28.57
C ASP A 212 -9.34 23.07 -27.56
N PHE A 213 -8.99 22.84 -26.29
CA PHE A 213 -9.90 22.31 -25.27
C PHE A 213 -9.95 23.17 -24.02
N SER A 214 -11.15 23.38 -23.49
CA SER A 214 -11.35 23.80 -22.10
C SER A 214 -11.33 22.56 -21.20
N THR A 215 -10.45 22.55 -20.21
CA THR A 215 -10.34 21.48 -19.22
C THR A 215 -11.02 21.88 -17.92
N THR A 216 -11.85 20.99 -17.38
CA THR A 216 -12.48 21.15 -16.06
C THR A 216 -12.13 19.96 -15.18
N VAL A 217 -11.56 20.22 -14.01
CA VAL A 217 -11.23 19.17 -13.04
C VAL A 217 -12.51 18.81 -12.28
N LEU A 218 -13.02 17.60 -12.48
CA LEU A 218 -14.23 17.13 -11.80
C LEU A 218 -13.90 16.50 -10.44
N ALA A 219 -12.78 15.77 -10.36
CA ALA A 219 -12.32 15.19 -9.11
C ALA A 219 -10.84 14.82 -9.12
N ARG A 220 -10.32 14.65 -7.90
CA ARG A 220 -8.97 14.17 -7.61
C ARG A 220 -9.01 13.15 -6.48
N ARG A 221 -8.35 12.01 -6.67
CA ARG A 221 -8.06 11.01 -5.63
C ARG A 221 -6.61 10.56 -5.73
N GLY A 222 -5.85 10.77 -4.65
CA GLY A 222 -4.41 10.51 -4.63
C GLY A 222 -3.68 11.15 -5.81
N ASN A 223 -3.17 10.30 -6.71
CA ASN A 223 -2.44 10.70 -7.92
C ASN A 223 -3.31 10.70 -9.19
N THR A 224 -4.58 10.32 -9.12
CA THR A 224 -5.46 10.18 -10.28
C THR A 224 -6.47 11.33 -10.33
N TYR A 225 -6.71 11.83 -11.54
CA TYR A 225 -7.57 12.97 -11.85
C TYR A 225 -8.67 12.53 -12.82
N LEU A 226 -9.88 13.01 -12.59
CA LEU A 226 -10.98 12.94 -13.52
C LEU A 226 -11.20 14.34 -14.09
N LEU A 227 -11.00 14.47 -15.39
CA LEU A 227 -11.14 15.72 -16.13
C LEU A 227 -12.29 15.60 -17.11
N ARG A 228 -12.99 16.70 -17.36
CA ARG A 228 -13.88 16.85 -18.50
C ARG A 228 -13.25 17.82 -19.48
N LEU A 229 -13.12 17.37 -20.72
CA LEU A 229 -12.67 18.18 -21.83
C LEU A 229 -13.89 18.62 -22.62
N SER A 230 -13.89 19.87 -23.05
CA SER A 230 -14.86 20.41 -23.98
C SER A 230 -14.12 21.21 -25.03
N ARG A 231 -14.38 20.93 -26.30
CA ARG A 231 -13.74 21.64 -27.40
C ARG A 231 -14.15 23.11 -27.37
N ARG A 232 -13.19 24.02 -27.50
CA ARG A 232 -13.48 25.45 -27.66
C ARG A 232 -14.07 25.64 -29.07
N ILE A 233 -15.29 26.15 -29.14
CA ILE A 233 -15.97 26.53 -30.38
C ILE A 233 -15.39 27.85 -30.85
#